data_AF-A0A962ZKE6-F1
#
_entry.id   AF-A0A962ZKE6-F1
#
_cell.length_a   1.000
_cell.length_b   1.000
_cell.length_c   1.000
_cell.angle_alpha   90.00
_cell.angle_beta   90.00
_cell.angle_gamma   90.00
#
_symmetry.space_group_name_H-M   'P 1'
#
loop_
_entity.id
_entity.type
_entity.pdbx_description
1 polymer ?
#
loop_
_entity_poly.entity_id
_entity_poly.type
_entity_poly.pdbx_seq_one_letter_code
_entity_poly.pdbx_strand_id
1 'polypeptide(L)'
;MSEKESDLHRDCVNRFIALANAMKDEEIDIKVVNAGLMTAAGLYASYVIGGNNGGLTESGVEKVSTVFRDELARIQAIKKEAAGLQ
;
A
#
# COMPACT_ATOMS: atom_id res chain seq x y z
N MET A 1 -0.63 0.69 -17.80
CA MET A 1 -0.84 1.97 -17.08
C MET A 1 -0.29 3.07 -17.97
N SER A 2 -1.08 4.11 -18.25
CA SER A 2 -0.59 5.26 -19.01
C SER A 2 0.42 6.08 -18.18
N GLU A 3 1.20 6.95 -18.82
CA GLU A 3 2.11 7.87 -18.10
C GLU A 3 1.35 8.72 -17.07
N LYS A 4 0.18 9.24 -17.47
CA LYS A 4 -0.70 10.01 -16.59
C LYS A 4 -1.21 9.21 -15.38
N GLU A 5 -1.58 7.96 -15.57
CA GLU A 5 -1.99 7.08 -14.47
C GLU A 5 -0.82 6.78 -13.52
N SER A 6 0.39 6.64 -14.06
CA SER A 6 1.61 6.39 -13.28
C SER A 6 1.99 7.58 -12.40
N ASP A 7 1.84 8.80 -12.93
CA ASP A 7 2.05 10.04 -12.17
C ASP A 7 1.03 10.20 -11.05
N LEU A 8 -0.26 10.01 -11.35
CA LEU A 8 -1.31 10.07 -10.33
C LEU A 8 -1.13 9.00 -9.24
N HIS A 9 -0.70 7.79 -9.62
CA HIS A 9 -0.38 6.74 -8.68
C HIS A 9 0.77 7.18 -7.74
N ARG A 10 1.85 7.73 -8.30
CA ARG A 10 2.98 8.24 -7.51
C ARG A 10 2.56 9.37 -6.56
N ASP A 11 1.72 10.29 -7.01
CA ASP A 11 1.20 11.36 -6.17
C ASP A 11 0.37 10.84 -4.99
N CYS A 12 -0.49 9.84 -5.23
CA CYS A 12 -1.24 9.17 -4.17
C CYS A 12 -0.31 8.51 -3.14
N VAL A 13 0.71 7.76 -3.61
CA VAL A 13 1.70 7.14 -2.73
C VAL A 13 2.42 8.17 -1.87
N ASN A 14 2.88 9.27 -2.48
CA ASN A 14 3.57 10.34 -1.75
C ASN A 14 2.70 10.97 -0.66
N ARG A 15 1.39 11.15 -0.93
CA ARG A 15 0.44 11.66 0.07
C ARG A 15 0.24 10.69 1.24
N PHE A 16 0.18 9.39 0.99
CA PHE A 16 0.11 8.40 2.07
C PHE A 16 1.38 8.39 2.93
N ILE A 17 2.56 8.47 2.30
CA ILE A 17 3.84 8.55 3.02
C ILE A 17 3.95 9.84 3.84
N ALA A 18 3.51 10.97 3.29
CA ALA A 18 3.50 12.25 4.01
C ALA A 18 2.63 12.17 5.28
N LEU A 19 1.45 11.56 5.18
CA LEU A 19 0.57 11.34 6.33
C LEU A 19 1.21 10.42 7.38
N ALA A 20 1.81 9.31 6.96
CA ALA A 20 2.51 8.40 7.86
C ALA A 20 3.69 9.07 8.57
N ASN A 21 4.44 9.93 7.86
CA ASN A 21 5.53 10.70 8.44
C ASN A 21 5.03 11.73 9.46
N ALA A 22 3.91 12.41 9.18
CA ALA A 22 3.31 13.34 10.15
C ALA A 22 2.93 12.62 11.46
N MET A 23 2.34 11.43 11.38
CA MET A 23 2.03 10.63 12.58
C MET A 23 3.29 10.21 13.36
N LYS A 24 4.38 9.90 12.65
CA LYS A 24 5.67 9.64 13.29
C LYS A 24 6.23 10.89 13.99
N ASP A 25 6.08 12.06 13.37
CA ASP A 25 6.53 13.34 13.94
C ASP A 25 5.70 13.75 15.18
N GLU A 26 4.49 13.20 15.32
CA GLU A 26 3.66 13.25 16.55
C GLU A 26 4.13 12.23 17.63
N GLU A 27 5.33 11.65 17.48
CA GLU A 27 5.93 10.66 18.38
C GLU A 27 5.18 9.32 18.49
N ILE A 28 4.28 9.03 17.53
CA ILE A 28 3.63 7.72 17.46
C ILE A 28 4.64 6.67 17.01
N ASP A 29 4.68 5.53 17.71
CA ASP A 29 5.57 4.42 17.38
C ASP A 29 5.40 3.99 15.91
N ILE A 30 6.52 3.92 15.18
CA ILE A 30 6.53 3.63 13.73
C ILE A 30 5.88 2.28 13.38
N LYS A 31 5.93 1.29 14.29
CA LYS A 31 5.25 0.00 14.11
C LYS A 31 3.73 0.17 14.20
N VAL A 32 3.25 1.07 15.06
CA VAL A 32 1.82 1.42 15.17
C VAL A 32 1.36 2.14 13.91
N VAL A 33 2.13 3.13 13.42
CA VAL A 33 1.84 3.83 12.16
C VAL A 33 1.76 2.83 10.99
N ASN A 34 2.75 1.92 10.89
CA ASN A 34 2.78 0.92 9.84
C ASN A 34 1.59 -0.07 9.93
N ALA A 35 1.25 -0.54 11.14
CA ALA A 35 0.09 -1.40 11.34
C ALA A 35 -1.21 -0.69 10.94
N GLY A 36 -1.36 0.58 11.32
CA GLY A 36 -2.50 1.43 10.94
C GLY A 36 -2.63 1.59 9.42
N LEU A 37 -1.52 1.85 8.72
CA LEU A 37 -1.51 1.97 7.26
C LEU A 37 -1.94 0.67 6.57
N MET A 38 -1.45 -0.48 7.06
CA MET A 38 -1.85 -1.79 6.55
C MET A 38 -3.34 -2.05 6.75
N THR A 39 -3.89 -1.75 7.93
CA THR A 39 -5.33 -1.86 8.21
C THR A 39 -6.16 -0.93 7.33
N ALA A 40 -5.74 0.33 7.17
CA ALA A 40 -6.43 1.29 6.32
C ALA A 40 -6.46 0.85 4.85
N ALA A 41 -5.35 0.34 4.33
CA ALA A 41 -5.28 -0.22 2.98
C ALA A 41 -6.22 -1.43 2.80
N GLY A 42 -6.26 -2.33 3.79
CA GLY A 42 -7.16 -3.49 3.78
C GLY A 42 -8.64 -3.09 3.80
N LEU A 43 -9.03 -2.13 4.63
CA LEU A 43 -10.39 -1.58 4.67
C LEU A 43 -10.76 -0.91 3.34
N TYR A 44 -9.87 -0.11 2.77
CA TYR A 44 -10.14 0.53 1.48
C TYR A 44 -10.30 -0.51 0.37
N ALA A 45 -9.45 -1.53 0.34
CA ALA A 45 -9.55 -2.62 -0.62
C ALA A 45 -10.84 -3.43 -0.46
N SER A 46 -11.33 -3.61 0.78
CA SER A 46 -12.59 -4.32 1.03
C SER A 46 -13.80 -3.59 0.45
N TYR A 47 -13.82 -2.25 0.49
CA TYR A 47 -14.85 -1.46 -0.18
C TYR A 47 -14.72 -1.45 -1.71
N VAL A 48 -13.49 -1.38 -2.23
CA VAL A 48 -13.26 -1.41 -3.70
C VAL A 48 -13.71 -2.73 -4.31
N ILE A 49 -13.47 -3.87 -3.63
CA ILE A 49 -13.74 -5.20 -4.18
C ILE A 49 -15.12 -5.73 -3.74
N GLY A 50 -15.47 -5.55 -2.47
CA GLY A 50 -16.73 -6.04 -1.88
C GLY A 50 -17.92 -5.08 -2.03
N GLY A 51 -17.69 -3.87 -2.54
CA GLY A 51 -18.72 -2.84 -2.65
C GLY A 51 -19.25 -2.36 -1.29
N ASN A 52 -20.48 -1.85 -1.25
CA ASN A 52 -21.08 -1.24 -0.06
C ASN A 52 -21.21 -2.16 1.16
N ASN A 53 -21.14 -3.48 0.95
CA ASN A 53 -21.19 -4.46 2.05
C ASN A 53 -19.84 -4.61 2.77
N GLY A 54 -18.75 -4.07 2.23
CA GLY A 54 -17.44 -3.93 2.87
C GLY A 54 -16.70 -5.23 3.22
N GLY A 55 -17.30 -6.40 2.96
CA GLY A 55 -16.71 -7.70 3.22
C GLY A 55 -16.00 -8.27 2.00
N LEU A 56 -14.76 -8.72 2.17
CA LEU A 56 -14.09 -9.55 1.18
C LEU A 56 -14.60 -10.99 1.28
N THR A 57 -14.92 -11.60 0.14
CA THR A 57 -15.02 -13.06 0.05
C THR A 57 -13.63 -13.67 0.25
N GLU A 58 -13.54 -14.98 0.50
CA GLU A 58 -12.24 -15.69 0.53
C GLU A 58 -11.40 -15.42 -0.74
N SER A 59 -12.06 -15.45 -1.90
CA SER A 59 -11.43 -15.09 -3.17
C SER A 59 -11.01 -13.62 -3.27
N GLY A 60 -11.70 -12.71 -2.58
CA GLY A 60 -11.33 -11.31 -2.47
C GLY A 60 -10.09 -11.09 -1.62
N VAL A 61 -10.00 -11.80 -0.48
CA VAL A 61 -8.81 -11.79 0.38
C VAL A 61 -7.57 -12.27 -0.39
N GLU A 62 -7.70 -13.36 -1.14
CA GLU A 62 -6.59 -13.91 -1.93
C GLU A 62 -6.13 -12.93 -3.01
N LYS A 63 -7.07 -12.28 -3.71
CA LYS A 63 -6.75 -11.27 -4.73
C LYS A 63 -5.99 -10.09 -4.14
N VAL A 64 -6.46 -9.51 -3.04
CA VAL A 64 -5.76 -8.39 -2.38
C VAL A 64 -4.38 -8.80 -1.91
N SER A 65 -4.27 -9.99 -1.31
CA SER A 65 -3.01 -10.53 -0.82
C SER A 65 -2.01 -10.75 -1.95
N THR A 66 -2.46 -11.24 -3.10
CA THR A 66 -1.64 -11.42 -4.30
C THR A 66 -1.13 -10.08 -4.83
N VAL A 67 -2.00 -9.08 -4.99
CA VAL A 67 -1.61 -7.74 -5.44
C VAL A 67 -0.58 -7.12 -4.50
N PHE A 68 -0.79 -7.23 -3.18
CA PHE A 68 0.14 -6.68 -2.20
C PHE A 68 1.49 -7.41 -2.24
N ARG A 69 1.49 -8.74 -2.39
CA ARG A 69 2.70 -9.55 -2.55
C ARG A 69 3.50 -9.13 -3.78
N ASP A 70 2.84 -8.94 -4.92
CA ASP A 70 3.48 -8.55 -6.17
C ASP A 70 4.11 -7.14 -6.05
N GLU A 71 3.43 -6.22 -5.37
CA GLU A 71 3.97 -4.88 -5.12
C GLU A 71 5.20 -4.92 -4.18
N LEU A 72 5.20 -5.77 -3.15
CA LEU A 72 6.39 -5.97 -2.31
C LEU A 72 7.56 -6.54 -3.11
N ALA A 73 7.31 -7.49 -4.01
CA ALA A 73 8.33 -8.04 -4.90
C ALA A 73 8.91 -6.96 -5.84
N ARG A 74 8.05 -6.10 -6.39
CA ARG A 74 8.46 -4.95 -7.21
C ARG A 74 9.33 -3.96 -6.43
N ILE A 75 8.92 -3.59 -5.21
CA ILE A 75 9.69 -2.72 -4.32
C ILE A 75 11.05 -3.34 -3.99
N GLN A 76 11.09 -4.65 -3.72
CA GLN A 76 12.35 -5.36 -3.45
C GLN A 76 13.29 -5.31 -4.66
N ALA A 77 12.78 -5.54 -5.86
CA ALA A 77 13.57 -5.47 -7.10
C ALA A 77 14.18 -4.08 -7.28
N ILE A 78 13.40 -3.01 -7.11
CA ILE A 78 13.88 -1.62 -7.20
C ILE A 78 14.95 -1.33 -6.15
N LYS A 79 14.75 -1.77 -4.90
CA LYS A 79 15.74 -1.56 -3.84
C LYS A 79 17.05 -2.31 -4.10
N LYS A 80 16.97 -3.52 -4.65
CA LYS A 80 18.14 -4.33 -5.05
C LYS A 80 18.94 -3.63 -6.15
N GLU A 81 18.25 -3.16 -7.19
CA GLU A 81 18.86 -2.41 -8.29
C GLU A 81 19.56 -1.14 -7.78
N ALA A 82 18.88 -0.35 -6.94
CA ALA A 82 19.45 0.86 -6.34
C ALA A 82 20.67 0.57 -5.43
N ALA A 83 20.72 -0.61 -4.81
CA ALA A 83 21.82 -1.05 -3.97
C ALA A 83 22.96 -1.75 -4.74
N GLY A 84 22.83 -1.95 -6.06
CA GLY A 84 23.80 -2.70 -6.87
C GLY A 84 23.86 -4.20 -6.54
N LEU A 85 22.82 -4.73 -5.90
CA LEU A 85 22.72 -6.14 -5.52
C LEU A 85 21.91 -6.87 -6.59
N GLN A 86 22.58 -7.58 -7.52
CA GLN A 86 21.93 -8.53 -8.43
C GLN A 86 21.66 -9.86 -7.72
#